data_AF-A0A379URD9-F1
#
_entry.id   AF-A0A379URD9-F1
#
_cell.length_a   1.000
_cell.length_b   1.000
_cell.length_c   1.000
_cell.angle_alpha   90.00
_cell.angle_beta   90.00
_cell.angle_gamma   90.00
#
_symmetry.space_group_name_H-M   'P 1'
#
loop_
_entity.id
_entity.type
_entity.pdbx_description
1 polymer ?
#
loop_
_entity_poly.entity_id
_entity_poly.type
_entity_poly.pdbx_seq_one_letter_code
_entity_poly.pdbx_strand_id
1 'polypeptide(L)'
;MFQNWGGVYGKLGGEMKALAKHCGGSHKTVNDRIHIVQRFDQHLRALNVQIQRVAQIKVRHIENYIHERLAQGIGKRTLQNEMASLRVVLQQAGVNRLLSMRG
;
A
#
# COMPACT_ATOMS: atom_id res chain seq x y z
N MET A 1 -5.13 -6.36 -21.65
CA MET A 1 -3.94 -7.19 -21.34
C MET A 1 -3.92 -7.48 -19.84
N PHE A 2 -4.32 -8.69 -19.45
CA PHE A 2 -4.34 -9.15 -18.06
C PHE A 2 -2.97 -9.72 -17.72
N GLN A 3 -2.09 -8.93 -17.10
CA GLN A 3 -0.79 -9.45 -16.65
C GLN A 3 -0.98 -10.32 -15.41
N ASN A 4 -0.93 -11.64 -15.64
CA ASN A 4 -0.49 -12.72 -14.74
C ASN A 4 -0.41 -12.40 -13.23
N TRP A 5 -1.45 -12.75 -12.48
CA TRP A 5 -1.63 -12.49 -11.05
C TRP A 5 -1.39 -13.71 -10.14
N GLY A 6 -0.56 -14.68 -10.56
CA GLY A 6 -0.37 -15.96 -9.88
C GLY A 6 0.92 -16.15 -9.07
N GLY A 7 1.96 -15.32 -9.28
CA GLY A 7 3.26 -15.54 -8.64
C GLY A 7 3.71 -14.34 -7.81
N VAL A 8 4.33 -14.61 -6.67
CA VAL A 8 5.12 -13.66 -5.85
C VAL A 8 4.37 -12.69 -4.91
N TYR A 9 3.18 -13.04 -4.40
CA TYR A 9 2.71 -12.40 -3.15
C TYR A 9 3.18 -13.21 -1.96
N GLY A 10 4.06 -12.65 -1.12
CA GLY A 10 4.15 -13.16 0.24
C GLY A 10 2.90 -12.81 1.05
N LYS A 11 2.80 -13.33 2.27
CA LYS A 11 1.59 -13.23 3.12
C LYS A 11 1.01 -11.80 3.20
N LEU A 12 1.88 -10.80 3.35
CA LEU A 12 1.47 -9.40 3.42
C LEU A 12 0.81 -8.91 2.11
N GLY A 13 1.48 -9.04 0.98
CA GLY A 13 0.94 -8.59 -0.32
C GLY A 13 -0.40 -9.26 -0.67
N GLY A 14 -0.58 -10.53 -0.29
CA GLY A 14 -1.85 -11.24 -0.44
C GLY A 14 -2.98 -10.64 0.41
N GLU A 15 -2.70 -10.37 1.69
CA GLU A 15 -3.64 -9.72 2.61
C GLU A 15 -4.01 -8.30 2.14
N MET A 16 -3.01 -7.49 1.75
CA MET A 16 -3.25 -6.13 1.25
C MET A 16 -4.08 -6.10 -0.03
N LYS A 17 -3.88 -7.06 -0.95
CA LYS A 17 -4.71 -7.19 -2.15
C LYS A 17 -6.16 -7.52 -1.82
N ALA A 18 -6.40 -8.42 -0.87
CA ALA A 18 -7.75 -8.78 -0.43
C ALA A 18 -8.46 -7.56 0.18
N LEU A 19 -7.78 -6.83 1.05
CA LEU A 19 -8.28 -5.59 1.65
C LEU A 19 -8.56 -4.52 0.60
N ALA A 20 -7.66 -4.34 -0.37
CA ALA A 20 -7.82 -3.38 -1.45
C ALA A 20 -9.08 -3.65 -2.30
N LYS A 21 -9.41 -4.92 -2.54
CA LYS A 21 -10.66 -5.32 -3.18
C LYS A 21 -11.87 -5.09 -2.28
N HIS A 22 -11.76 -5.39 -1.00
CA HIS A 22 -12.84 -5.21 -0.02
C HIS A 22 -13.24 -3.73 0.16
N CYS A 23 -12.32 -2.80 -0.04
CA CYS A 23 -12.60 -1.36 0.03
C CYS A 23 -13.58 -0.87 -1.06
N GLY A 24 -13.88 -1.69 -2.07
CA GLY A 24 -14.81 -1.34 -3.15
C GLY A 24 -14.35 -0.19 -4.05
N GLY A 25 -15.30 0.35 -4.82
CA GLY A 25 -15.08 1.41 -5.81
C GLY A 25 -15.09 0.88 -7.26
N SER A 26 -14.85 1.78 -8.22
CA SER A 26 -14.78 1.39 -9.63
C SER A 26 -13.65 0.40 -9.90
N HIS A 27 -13.77 -0.42 -10.96
CA HIS A 27 -12.70 -1.35 -11.35
C HIS A 27 -11.35 -0.65 -11.50
N LYS A 28 -11.33 0.57 -12.04
CA LYS A 28 -10.12 1.39 -12.13
C LYS A 28 -9.55 1.73 -10.76
N THR A 29 -10.39 2.19 -9.83
CA THR A 29 -9.97 2.55 -8.47
C THR A 29 -9.43 1.34 -7.69
N VAL A 30 -10.08 0.18 -7.81
CA VAL A 30 -9.61 -1.06 -7.19
C VAL A 30 -8.27 -1.47 -7.78
N ASN A 31 -8.12 -1.42 -9.10
CA ASN A 31 -6.87 -1.78 -9.76
C ASN A 31 -5.71 -0.84 -9.37
N ASP A 32 -5.95 0.47 -9.38
CA ASP A 32 -4.97 1.48 -8.95
C ASP A 32 -4.52 1.22 -7.50
N ARG A 33 -5.46 0.95 -6.59
CA ARG A 33 -5.16 0.61 -5.19
C ARG A 33 -4.32 -0.65 -5.06
N ILE A 34 -4.61 -1.68 -5.85
CA ILE A 34 -3.84 -2.92 -5.77
C ILE A 34 -2.40 -2.71 -6.25
N HIS A 35 -2.18 -1.92 -7.32
CA HIS A 35 -0.83 -1.57 -7.76
C HIS A 35 -0.05 -0.79 -6.70
N ILE A 36 -0.72 0.08 -5.95
CA ILE A 36 -0.09 0.86 -4.88
C ILE A 36 0.36 -0.06 -3.74
N VAL A 37 -0.51 -0.96 -3.26
CA VAL A 37 -0.14 -1.87 -2.16
C VAL A 37 0.91 -2.90 -2.56
N GLN A 38 0.92 -3.35 -3.83
CA GLN A 38 1.99 -4.19 -4.37
C GLN A 38 3.33 -3.51 -4.30
N ARG A 39 3.40 -2.25 -4.77
CA ARG A 39 4.64 -1.48 -4.76
C ARG A 39 5.14 -1.23 -3.35
N PHE A 40 4.21 -1.02 -2.40
CA PHE A 40 4.55 -0.92 -0.99
C PHE A 40 5.11 -2.23 -0.41
N ASP A 41 4.53 -3.40 -0.72
CA ASP A 41 5.09 -4.70 -0.31
C ASP A 41 6.49 -4.93 -0.90
N GLN A 42 6.70 -4.58 -2.17
CA GLN A 42 8.01 -4.66 -2.83
C GLN A 42 9.05 -3.74 -2.15
N HIS A 43 8.67 -2.51 -1.83
CA HIS A 43 9.49 -1.56 -1.08
C HIS A 43 9.94 -2.13 0.27
N LEU A 44 9.00 -2.70 1.03
CA LEU A 44 9.31 -3.33 2.31
C LEU A 44 10.31 -4.49 2.15
N ARG A 45 10.12 -5.34 1.14
CA ARG A 45 11.05 -6.44 0.85
C ARG A 45 12.44 -5.93 0.47
N ALA A 46 12.53 -4.89 -0.34
CA ALA A 46 13.81 -4.28 -0.73
C ALA A 46 14.60 -3.77 0.47
N LEU A 47 13.92 -3.32 1.52
CA LEU A 47 14.50 -2.89 2.79
C LEU A 47 14.78 -4.05 3.76
N ASN A 48 14.64 -5.30 3.33
CA ASN A 48 14.69 -6.49 4.17
C ASN A 48 13.70 -6.48 5.35
N VAL A 49 12.60 -5.73 5.23
CA VAL A 49 11.54 -5.67 6.25
C VAL A 49 10.60 -6.86 6.06
N GLN A 50 10.72 -7.84 6.96
CA GLN A 50 9.90 -9.05 6.94
C GLN A 50 8.58 -8.86 7.70
N ILE A 51 7.64 -8.13 7.09
CA ILE A 51 6.27 -8.02 7.60
C ILE A 51 5.40 -9.09 6.93
N GLN A 52 4.60 -9.79 7.73
CA GLN A 52 3.67 -10.82 7.23
C GLN A 52 2.21 -10.38 7.28
N ARG A 53 1.88 -9.43 8.17
CA ARG A 53 0.52 -8.94 8.37
C ARG A 53 0.41 -7.43 8.29
N VAL A 54 -0.71 -6.95 7.74
CA VAL A 54 -1.01 -5.51 7.62
C VAL A 54 -1.02 -4.83 8.99
N ALA A 55 -1.48 -5.51 10.04
CA ALA A 55 -1.47 -5.01 11.41
C ALA A 55 -0.06 -4.68 11.97
N GLN A 56 1.00 -5.26 11.41
CA GLN A 56 2.38 -5.00 11.84
C GLN A 56 2.97 -3.75 11.16
N ILE A 57 2.28 -3.17 10.18
CA ILE A 57 2.71 -1.95 9.50
C ILE A 57 2.66 -0.78 10.49
N LYS A 58 3.84 -0.23 10.76
CA LYS A 58 4.07 1.00 11.50
C LYS A 58 4.16 2.21 10.57
N VAL A 59 3.84 3.38 11.13
CA VAL A 59 3.93 4.70 10.48
C VAL A 59 5.26 4.90 9.74
N ARG A 60 6.39 4.57 10.40
CA ARG A 60 7.75 4.66 9.84
C ARG A 60 7.93 3.98 8.47
N HIS A 61 7.19 2.90 8.20
CA HIS A 61 7.31 2.19 6.93
C HIS A 61 6.66 2.98 5.79
N ILE A 62 5.58 3.68 6.11
CA ILE A 62 4.88 4.56 5.17
C ILE A 62 5.70 5.81 4.95
N GLU A 63 6.23 6.43 6.01
CA GLU A 63 7.13 7.59 5.90
C GLU A 63 8.33 7.27 5.01
N ASN A 64 9.00 6.13 5.26
CA ASN A 64 10.12 5.72 4.44
C ASN A 64 9.74 5.47 2.97
N TYR A 65 8.57 4.88 2.73
CA TYR A 65 8.03 4.71 1.37
C TYR A 65 7.79 6.06 0.68
N ILE A 66 7.13 7.00 1.36
CA ILE A 66 6.82 8.32 0.81
C ILE A 66 8.11 9.12 0.54
N HIS A 67 9.11 9.03 1.42
CA HIS A 67 10.42 9.63 1.18
C HIS A 67 11.11 9.05 -0.07
N GLU A 68 11.06 7.73 -0.28
CA GLU A 68 11.63 7.14 -1.50
C GLU A 68 10.87 7.60 -2.75
N ARG A 69 9.54 7.68 -2.70
CA ARG A 69 8.75 8.18 -3.84
C ARG A 69 9.03 9.65 -4.13
N LEU A 70 9.26 10.47 -3.12
CA LEU A 70 9.73 11.85 -3.29
C LEU A 70 11.11 11.88 -3.94
N ALA A 71 12.04 11.03 -3.52
CA ALA A 71 13.38 10.92 -4.11
C ALA A 71 13.36 10.46 -5.58
N GLN A 72 12.36 9.63 -5.96
CA GLN A 72 12.11 9.24 -7.35
C GLN A 72 11.49 10.37 -8.21
N GLY A 73 11.21 11.54 -7.64
CA GLY A 73 10.62 12.67 -8.36
C GLY A 73 9.13 12.50 -8.66
N ILE A 74 8.42 11.65 -7.91
CA ILE A 74 6.98 11.42 -8.10
C ILE A 74 6.20 12.69 -7.74
N GLY A 75 5.33 13.12 -8.66
CA GLY A 75 4.52 14.33 -8.45
C GLY A 75 3.62 14.24 -7.22
N LYS A 76 3.43 15.38 -6.54
CA LYS A 76 2.64 15.51 -5.29
C LYS A 76 1.24 14.89 -5.40
N ARG A 77 0.56 15.07 -6.54
CA ARG A 77 -0.79 14.51 -6.80
C ARG A 77 -0.81 12.98 -6.77
N THR A 78 0.23 12.35 -7.32
CA THR A 78 0.39 10.89 -7.32
C THR A 78 0.73 10.40 -5.92
N LEU A 79 1.61 11.09 -5.21
CA LEU A 79 1.94 10.78 -3.81
C LEU A 79 0.71 10.83 -2.90
N GLN A 80 -0.14 11.85 -3.08
CA GLN A 80 -1.42 11.96 -2.36
C GLN A 80 -2.37 10.80 -2.69
N ASN A 81 -2.46 10.36 -3.95
CA ASN A 81 -3.24 9.18 -4.32
C ASN A 81 -2.73 7.90 -3.64
N GLU A 82 -1.40 7.76 -3.58
CA GLU A 82 -0.76 6.63 -2.93
C GLU A 82 -1.03 6.61 -1.43
N MET A 83 -0.83 7.74 -0.75
CA MET A 83 -1.15 7.89 0.68
C MET A 83 -2.62 7.62 0.97
N ALA A 84 -3.54 8.18 0.19
CA ALA A 84 -4.98 7.96 0.35
C ALA A 84 -5.34 6.47 0.18
N SER A 85 -4.75 5.81 -0.82
CA SER A 85 -4.97 4.39 -1.09
C SER A 85 -4.46 3.50 0.03
N LEU A 86 -3.23 3.74 0.50
CA LEU A 86 -2.62 3.03 1.63
C LEU A 86 -3.43 3.24 2.90
N ARG A 87 -3.84 4.48 3.20
CA ARG A 87 -4.64 4.82 4.38
C ARG A 87 -5.93 4.01 4.43
N VAL A 88 -6.69 3.96 3.33
CA VAL A 88 -7.96 3.23 3.29
C VAL A 88 -7.74 1.72 3.47
N VAL A 89 -6.70 1.13 2.87
CA VAL A 89 -6.37 -0.29 3.05
C VAL A 89 -5.99 -0.60 4.50
N LEU A 90 -5.18 0.26 5.11
CA LEU A 90 -4.71 0.09 6.47
C LEU A 90 -5.83 0.28 7.51
N GLN A 91 -6.74 1.24 7.26
CA GLN A 91 -7.96 1.40 8.04
C GLN A 91 -8.85 0.17 7.96
N GLN A 92 -9.04 -0.39 6.77
CA GLN A 92 -9.83 -1.62 6.60
C GLN A 92 -9.26 -2.81 7.37
N ALA A 93 -7.94 -2.84 7.58
CA ALA A 93 -7.25 -3.85 8.39
C ALA A 93 -7.28 -3.59 9.91
N GLY A 94 -7.96 -2.52 10.36
CA GLY A 94 -8.01 -2.13 11.77
C GLY A 94 -6.77 -1.38 12.27
N VAL A 95 -5.86 -0.93 11.38
CA VAL A 95 -4.71 -0.11 11.75
C VAL A 95 -5.14 1.34 11.94
N ASN A 96 -5.85 1.60 13.06
CA ASN A 96 -6.39 2.92 13.38
C ASN A 96 -5.33 3.97 13.77
N ARG A 97 -4.08 3.54 14.02
CA ARG A 97 -2.98 4.45 14.42
C ARG A 97 -2.66 5.51 13.35
N LEU A 98 -2.97 5.24 12.08
CA LEU A 98 -2.68 6.13 10.94
C LEU A 98 -3.71 7.25 10.73
N LEU A 99 -4.83 7.23 11.46
CA LEU A 99 -5.83 8.30 11.40
C LEU A 99 -5.30 9.67 11.85
N SER A 100 -4.20 9.68 12.62
CA SER A 100 -3.55 10.89 13.15
C SER A 100 -2.70 11.66 12.14
N MET A 101 -2.38 11.11 10.97
CA MET A 101 -1.65 11.84 9.91
C MET A 101 -2.62 12.75 9.11
N ARG A 102 -3.31 13.66 9.81
CA ARG A 102 -4.00 14.82 9.20
C ARG A 102 -3.06 16.02 9.32
N GLY A 103 -2.38 16.33 8.23
CA GLY A 103 -1.62 17.56 8.01
C GLY A 103 -1.63 17.84 6.52
#